data_AF-A0A4P5RPQ9-F1
#
_entry.id   AF-A0A4P5RPQ9-F1
#
_cell.length_a   1.000
_cell.length_b   1.000
_cell.length_c   1.000
_cell.angle_alpha   90.00
_cell.angle_beta   90.00
_cell.angle_gamma   90.00
#
_symmetry.space_group_name_H-M   'P 1'
#
loop_
_entity.id
_entity.type
_entity.pdbx_description
1 polymer ?
#
loop_
_entity_poly.entity_id
_entity_poly.type
_entity_poly.pdbx_seq_one_letter_code
_entity_poly.pdbx_strand_id
1 'polypeptide(L)' 'MQLLLSALEDGYVPGPGLSVAETVFTFVVIPLGLFVLIALLSWLASAPRKEKPQSSVSSIN' A
#
# COMPACT_ATOMS: atom_id res chain seq x y z
N MET A 1 27.27 -5.04 40.46
CA MET A 1 26.92 -5.69 39.17
C MET A 1 25.87 -4.91 38.35
N GLN A 2 25.48 -3.68 38.73
CA GLN A 2 24.43 -2.93 38.01
C GLN A 2 24.98 -1.97 36.94
N LEU A 3 26.31 -1.78 36.90
CA LEU A 3 27.01 -0.83 36.03
C LEU A 3 27.41 -1.42 34.66
N LEU A 4 27.34 -2.75 34.50
CA LEU A 4 27.66 -3.42 33.22
C LEU A 4 26.45 -3.58 32.30
N LEU A 5 25.22 -3.61 32.84
CA LEU A 5 23.99 -3.66 32.03
C LEU A 5 23.65 -2.30 31.40
N SER A 6 24.13 -1.19 31.96
CA SER A 6 23.93 0.16 31.43
C SER A 6 24.79 0.49 30.20
N ALA A 7 25.75 -0.38 29.84
CA ALA A 7 26.59 -0.24 28.65
C ALA A 7 26.01 -0.92 27.40
N LEU A 8 24.89 -1.64 27.56
CA LEU A 8 24.17 -2.26 26.46
C LEU A 8 23.30 -1.20 25.80
N GLU A 9 23.62 -0.86 24.55
CA GLU A 9 22.81 0.07 23.75
C GLU A 9 21.38 -0.45 23.62
N ASP A 10 20.42 0.47 23.61
CA ASP A 10 19.02 0.11 23.39
C ASP A 10 18.90 -0.64 22.04
N GLY A 11 18.29 -1.82 22.07
CA GLY A 11 18.25 -2.75 20.93
C GLY A 11 19.35 -3.81 20.86
N TYR A 12 20.35 -3.82 21.76
CA TYR A 12 21.34 -4.91 21.81
C TYR A 12 20.71 -6.26 22.18
N VAL A 13 19.72 -6.25 23.09
CA VAL A 13 18.89 -7.43 23.35
C VAL A 13 17.64 -7.32 22.50
N PRO A 14 17.44 -8.20 21.50
CA PRO A 14 16.22 -8.18 20.72
C PRO A 14 15.03 -8.47 21.63
N GLY A 15 14.00 -7.64 21.53
CA GLY A 15 12.71 -7.90 22.16
C GLY A 15 12.04 -9.16 21.60
N PRO A 16 10.87 -9.54 22.13
CA PRO A 16 10.10 -10.65 21.58
C PRO A 16 9.89 -10.47 20.08
N GLY A 17 10.22 -11.49 19.29
CA GLY A 17 10.02 -11.48 17.84
C GLY A 17 8.53 -11.50 17.49
N LEU A 18 8.20 -11.00 16.28
CA LEU A 18 6.84 -11.12 15.77
C LEU A 18 6.46 -12.58 15.58
N SER A 19 5.19 -12.90 15.85
CA SER A 19 4.64 -14.19 15.47
C SER A 19 4.65 -14.37 13.95
N VAL A 20 4.56 -15.62 13.49
CA VAL A 20 4.47 -15.94 12.06
C VAL A 20 3.26 -15.25 11.43
N ALA A 21 2.12 -15.25 12.12
CA ALA A 21 0.91 -14.60 11.64
C ALA A 21 1.10 -13.10 11.45
N GLU A 22 1.69 -12.41 12.43
CA GLU A 22 1.96 -10.98 12.32
C GLU A 22 2.96 -10.66 11.21
N THR A 23 3.99 -11.50 11.05
CA THR A 23 4.98 -11.34 9.98
C THR A 23 4.33 -11.47 8.60
N VAL A 24 3.55 -12.53 8.37
CA VAL A 24 2.85 -12.74 7.09
C VAL A 24 1.85 -11.61 6.83
N PHE A 25 1.09 -11.21 7.85
CA PHE A 25 0.11 -10.15 7.69
C PHE A 25 0.78 -8.81 7.36
N THR A 26 1.82 -8.45 8.10
CA THR A 26 2.50 -7.16 7.98
C THR A 26 3.31 -7.04 6.69
N PHE A 27 4.07 -8.07 6.33
CA PHE A 27 5.02 -8.00 5.22
C PHE A 27 4.50 -8.57 3.90
N VAL A 28 3.34 -9.26 3.90
CA VAL A 28 2.76 -9.84 2.69
C VAL A 28 1.35 -9.31 2.46
N VAL A 29 0.45 -9.49 3.43
CA VAL A 29 -0.97 -9.15 3.24
C VAL A 29 -1.19 -7.65 3.09
N ILE A 30 -0.61 -6.82 3.97
CA ILE A 30 -0.76 -5.36 3.90
C ILE A 30 -0.19 -4.81 2.58
N PRO A 31 1.05 -5.12 2.16
CA PRO A 31 1.59 -4.63 0.89
C PRO A 31 0.77 -5.06 -0.33
N LEU A 32 0.35 -6.33 -0.40
CA LEU A 32 -0.49 -6.81 -1.49
C LEU A 32 -1.87 -6.15 -1.49
N GLY A 33 -2.47 -5.95 -0.31
CA GLY A 33 -3.75 -5.26 -0.17
C GLY A 33 -3.68 -3.82 -0.67
N LEU A 34 -2.62 -3.08 -0.31
CA LEU A 34 -2.37 -1.74 -0.82
C LEU A 34 -2.19 -1.72 -2.33
N PHE A 35 -1.42 -2.66 -2.87
CA PHE A 35 -1.25 -2.80 -4.32
C PHE A 35 -2.58 -3.01 -5.04
N VAL A 36 -3.40 -3.95 -4.58
CA VAL A 36 -4.72 -4.25 -5.17
C VAL A 36 -5.64 -3.04 -5.06
N LEU A 37 -5.66 -2.36 -3.92
CA LEU A 37 -6.45 -1.15 -3.73
C LEU A 37 -6.07 -0.06 -4.74
N ILE A 38 -4.77 0.23 -4.89
CA ILE A 38 -4.28 1.23 -5.84
C ILE A 38 -4.60 0.81 -7.28
N ALA A 39 -4.39 -0.47 -7.62
CA ALA A 39 -4.70 -1.00 -8.94
C ALA A 39 -6.19 -0.82 -9.30
N LEU A 40 -7.09 -1.12 -8.37
CA LEU A 40 -8.53 -0.93 -8.55
C LEU A 40 -8.89 0.54 -8.72
N LEU A 41 -8.35 1.41 -7.86
CA LEU A 41 -8.58 2.86 -7.96
C LEU A 41 -8.07 3.42 -9.29
N SER A 42 -6.86 3.02 -9.72
CA SER A 42 -6.29 3.43 -10.99
C SER A 42 -7.10 2.92 -12.17
N TRP A 43 -7.54 1.66 -12.14
CA TRP A 43 -8.36 1.09 -13.22
C TRP A 43 -9.69 1.84 -13.37
N LEU A 44 -10.35 2.14 -12.25
CA LEU A 44 -11.59 2.90 -12.25
C LEU A 44 -11.40 4.33 -12.75
N ALA A 45 -10.28 4.98 -12.38
CA ALA A 45 -9.93 6.32 -12.83
C ALA A 45 -9.55 6.38 -14.32
N SER A 46 -8.91 5.33 -14.86
CA SER A 46 -8.47 5.24 -16.25
C SER A 46 -9.55 4.74 -17.22
N ALA A 47 -10.74 4.38 -16.74
CA ALA A 47 -11.81 3.90 -17.60
C ALA A 47 -12.17 4.96 -18.66
N PRO A 48 -12.16 4.61 -19.97
CA PRO A 48 -12.45 5.56 -21.03
C PRO A 48 -13.86 6.11 -20.85
N ARG A 49 -13.95 7.42 -20.65
CA ARG A 49 -15.23 8.13 -20.67
C ARG A 49 -15.76 8.07 -22.09
N LYS A 50 -16.98 7.54 -22.26
CA LYS A 50 -17.68 7.51 -23.55
C LYS A 50 -17.66 8.91 -24.15
N GLU A 51 -17.12 9.04 -25.37
CA GLU A 51 -17.14 10.30 -26.09
C GLU A 51 -18.58 10.74 -26.28
N LYS A 52 -18.84 12.02 -25.97
CA LYS A 52 -20.17 12.59 -26.14
C LYS A 52 -20.47 12.58 -27.64
N PRO A 53 -21.66 12.14 -28.08
CA PRO A 53 -22.01 12.14 -29.50
C PRO A 53 -21.83 13.56 -30.06
N GLN A 54 -21.05 13.67 -31.13
CA GLN A 54 -20.82 14.92 -31.86
C GLN A 54 -22.18 15.55 -32.18
N SER A 55 -22.42 16.76 -31.69
CA SER A 55 -23.69 17.44 -31.90
C SER A 55 -23.87 17.71 -33.40
N SER A 56 -25.02 17.32 -33.95
CA SER A 56 -25.38 17.46 -35.37
C SER A 56 -25.47 18.90 -35.87
N VAL A 57 -25.08 19.89 -35.05
CA VAL A 57 -25.10 21.32 -35.38
C VAL A 57 -23.82 21.74 -36.13
N SER A 58 -22.76 20.91 -36.13
CA SER A 58 -21.48 21.24 -36.77
C SER A 58 -21.36 20.84 -38.26
N SER A 59 -22.40 20.26 -38.88
CA SER A 59 -22.33 19.73 -40.25
C SER A 59 -23.29 20.45 -41.22
N ILE A 60 -23.26 21.78 -41.27
CA ILE A 60 -23.95 22.56 -42.31
C ILE A 60 -22.87 23.20 -43.19
N ASN A 61 -22.66 22.63 -44.38
CA ASN A 61 -21.96 23.22 -45.53
C ASN A 61 -22.87 23.03 -46.74
#